data_AF-A0A3B4WC89-F1
#
_entry.id   AF-A0A3B4WC89-F1
#
_cell.length_a   1.000
_cell.length_b   1.000
_cell.length_c   1.000
_cell.angle_alpha   90.00
_cell.angle_beta   90.00
_cell.angle_gamma   90.00
#
_symmetry.space_group_name_H-M   'P 1'
#
loop_
_entity.id
_entity.type
_entity.pdbx_description
1 polymer ?
#
loop_
_entity_poly.entity_id
_entity_poly.type
_entity_poly.pdbx_seq_one_letter_code
_entity_poly.pdbx_strand_id
1 'polypeptide(L)'
;RVELNVGDICTLLFSSLLFSSLLFSSLLFSSLLFSSLLFSSLLFSSLLFSSLLFSSLLFSPLLFSSHQLFEGMKAYRGDDNRLRLFRPMLNMNRMANSSKRACLPAFDQSELLECIRRLVEIDEEWVPHSNSASLYIRPTFISTEPSLGVKKPSSALLYVILSQAGSYFNNEAEALSLWADPKYTRAWKGGTGDCKMGGNYGCALFAQYEAVDYGCQQVLWLYGEDHQITEAGTMNIFLHWINEDGGDGRWGCIIVFILAMQLLVIEHVLNEKHLFEHFTNVTS
;
A
#
# COMPACT_ATOMS: atom_id res chain seq x y z
N ARG A 1 13.44 -20.10 18.65
CA ARG A 1 12.96 -18.92 19.42
C ARG A 1 13.91 -17.79 19.09
N VAL A 2 13.44 -16.77 18.38
CA VAL A 2 14.18 -15.51 18.23
C VAL A 2 13.43 -14.56 19.15
N GLU A 3 14.06 -14.17 20.25
CA GLU A 3 13.52 -13.18 21.17
C GLU A 3 13.68 -11.81 20.49
N LEU A 4 12.55 -11.14 20.25
CA LEU A 4 12.53 -9.72 19.92
C LEU A 4 12.75 -8.97 21.23
N ASN A 5 13.91 -8.35 21.40
CA ASN A 5 14.15 -7.42 22.50
C ASN A 5 13.34 -6.14 22.23
N VAL A 6 12.21 -6.00 22.92
CA VAL A 6 11.34 -4.80 22.93
C VAL A 6 11.91 -3.74 23.89
N GLY A 7 13.23 -3.56 23.90
CA GLY A 7 13.95 -2.85 24.96
C GLY A 7 14.24 -1.37 24.73
N ASP A 8 14.33 -0.90 23.47
CA ASP A 8 14.97 0.40 23.18
C ASP A 8 14.09 1.42 22.40
N ILE A 9 12.76 1.27 22.43
CA ILE A 9 11.83 2.20 21.73
C ILE A 9 11.58 3.50 22.53
N CYS A 10 12.13 3.64 23.73
CA CYS A 10 12.05 4.89 24.50
C CYS A 10 13.43 5.53 24.60
N THR A 11 13.65 6.61 23.85
CA THR A 11 14.27 7.89 24.26
C THR A 11 15.07 8.49 23.10
N LEU A 12 14.44 9.33 22.29
CA LEU A 12 15.09 10.47 21.64
C LEU A 12 14.02 11.50 21.28
N LEU A 13 13.71 12.33 22.28
CA LEU A 13 13.10 13.65 22.15
C LEU A 13 13.75 14.40 20.99
N PHE A 14 12.97 14.92 20.03
CA PHE A 14 13.18 16.28 19.52
C PHE A 14 11.88 16.85 18.95
N SER A 15 11.52 17.99 19.52
CA SER A 15 10.36 18.84 19.29
C SER A 15 10.33 19.48 17.89
N SER A 16 9.12 19.58 17.35
CA SER A 16 8.59 20.58 16.41
C SER A 16 9.52 21.74 16.02
N LEU A 17 9.97 21.76 14.76
CA LEU A 17 10.36 23.00 14.07
C LEU A 17 9.87 22.95 12.62
N LEU A 18 9.03 23.94 12.29
CA LEU A 18 8.46 24.27 10.99
C LEU A 18 9.45 24.08 9.82
N PHE A 19 9.08 23.24 8.84
CA PHE A 19 9.65 23.33 7.49
C PHE A 19 8.51 23.41 6.47
N SER A 20 7.93 24.61 6.38
CA SER A 20 7.01 25.02 5.34
C SER A 20 7.74 25.21 3.99
N SER A 21 7.32 24.44 2.98
CA SER A 21 7.05 24.90 1.61
C SER A 21 8.13 25.58 0.73
N LEU A 22 9.45 25.42 0.93
CA LEU A 22 10.44 25.98 0.00
C LEU A 22 11.61 25.00 -0.24
N LEU A 23 11.90 24.76 -1.52
CA LEU A 23 13.02 24.00 -2.10
C LEU A 23 12.77 22.52 -2.43
N PHE A 24 11.67 22.23 -3.15
CA PHE A 24 11.69 21.17 -4.16
C PHE A 24 11.75 21.80 -5.55
N SER A 25 12.88 22.42 -5.85
CA SER A 25 13.24 22.80 -7.22
C SER A 25 14.58 22.14 -7.51
N SER A 26 14.52 21.05 -8.25
CA SER A 26 15.56 20.51 -9.12
C SER A 26 16.79 21.40 -9.26
N LEU A 27 17.89 21.11 -8.56
CA LEU A 27 19.27 21.45 -8.92
C LEU A 27 20.22 20.96 -7.81
N LEU A 28 21.31 20.31 -8.24
CA LEU A 28 22.47 19.87 -7.45
C LEU A 28 22.39 18.47 -6.80
N PHE A 29 22.08 17.45 -7.60
CA PHE A 29 22.79 16.17 -7.47
C PHE A 29 23.98 16.15 -8.45
N SER A 30 24.90 17.09 -8.26
CA SER A 30 26.21 17.04 -8.92
C SER A 30 27.19 17.93 -8.16
N SER A 31 28.27 17.31 -7.72
CA SER A 31 29.56 17.91 -7.34
C SER A 31 29.52 19.13 -6.42
N LEU A 32 29.80 18.93 -5.13
CA LEU A 32 30.69 19.78 -4.32
C LEU A 32 30.91 19.13 -2.95
N LEU A 33 31.92 18.26 -2.90
CA LEU A 33 32.68 17.99 -1.68
C LEU A 33 33.25 19.30 -1.14
N PHE A 34 33.16 19.47 0.17
CA PHE A 34 33.99 20.35 1.00
C PHE A 34 34.13 21.82 0.57
N SER A 35 33.29 22.66 1.18
CA SER A 35 33.73 23.99 1.59
C SER A 35 33.04 24.39 2.88
N SER A 36 33.88 24.62 3.89
CA SER A 36 33.62 25.11 5.24
C SER A 36 32.61 26.25 5.36
N LEU A 37 31.67 26.17 6.31
CA LEU A 37 31.44 27.14 7.40
C LEU A 37 30.00 27.08 7.95
N LEU A 38 29.92 26.82 9.27
CA LEU A 38 28.89 27.27 10.23
C LEU A 38 27.41 27.07 9.85
N PHE A 39 26.83 25.93 10.22
CA PHE A 39 25.42 25.90 10.62
C PHE A 39 25.19 24.83 11.71
N SER A 40 24.28 25.14 12.62
CA SER A 40 24.07 24.57 13.97
C SER A 40 24.12 23.04 14.09
N SER A 41 24.64 22.58 15.24
CA SER A 41 24.82 21.17 15.63
C SER A 41 23.55 20.30 15.58
N LEU A 42 22.36 20.91 15.64
CA LEU A 42 21.05 20.24 15.56
C LEU A 42 20.60 19.91 14.12
N LEU A 43 20.97 20.76 13.16
CA LEU A 43 20.65 20.56 11.74
C LEU A 43 21.63 19.56 11.11
N PHE A 44 22.89 19.59 11.55
CA PHE A 44 23.90 18.62 11.10
C PHE A 44 23.63 17.21 11.62
N SER A 45 23.17 17.04 12.87
CA SER A 45 22.86 15.72 13.43
C SER A 45 21.63 15.08 12.80
N SER A 46 20.56 15.85 12.55
CA SER A 46 19.35 15.38 11.88
C SER A 46 19.55 15.09 10.39
N LEU A 47 20.30 15.92 9.67
CA LEU A 47 20.67 15.66 8.27
C LEU A 47 21.69 14.52 8.13
N LEU A 48 22.67 14.38 9.03
CA LEU A 48 23.56 13.21 9.05
C LEU A 48 22.80 11.95 9.42
N PHE A 49 21.88 12.00 10.39
CA PHE A 49 21.13 10.81 10.78
C PHE A 49 20.16 10.37 9.68
N SER A 50 19.41 11.31 9.08
CA SER A 50 18.55 11.00 7.94
C SER A 50 19.35 10.57 6.71
N SER A 51 20.46 11.23 6.37
CA SER A 51 21.32 10.82 5.25
C SER A 51 22.10 9.53 5.52
N LEU A 52 22.52 9.23 6.75
CA LEU A 52 23.15 7.96 7.14
C LEU A 52 22.14 6.83 7.17
N LEU A 53 20.91 7.06 7.62
CA LEU A 53 19.84 6.07 7.63
C LEU A 53 19.36 5.79 6.19
N PHE A 54 19.26 6.83 5.35
CA PHE A 54 18.92 6.69 3.93
C PHE A 54 20.07 6.07 3.11
N SER A 55 21.33 6.44 3.39
CA SER A 55 22.50 5.85 2.71
C SER A 55 22.80 4.42 3.18
N SER A 56 22.61 4.08 4.45
CA SER A 56 22.74 2.69 4.93
C SER A 56 21.63 1.78 4.36
N LEU A 57 20.41 2.30 4.16
CA LEU A 57 19.37 1.63 3.38
C LEU A 57 19.77 1.42 1.91
N LEU A 58 20.49 2.37 1.30
CA LEU A 58 20.97 2.29 -0.08
C LEU A 58 22.15 1.32 -0.29
N PHE A 59 23.00 1.07 0.72
CA PHE A 59 24.24 0.28 0.59
C PHE A 59 24.20 -1.12 1.20
N SER A 60 23.10 -1.53 1.81
CA SER A 60 22.93 -2.90 2.31
C SER A 60 22.52 -3.87 1.18
N PRO A 61 22.70 -5.19 1.34
CA PRO A 61 22.18 -6.21 0.40
C PRO A 61 20.64 -6.28 0.30
N LEU A 62 19.93 -5.25 0.80
CA LEU A 62 18.52 -4.95 0.52
C LEU A 62 18.13 -5.17 -0.94
N LEU A 63 19.05 -4.87 -1.86
CA LEU A 63 18.84 -4.93 -3.30
C LEU A 63 18.78 -6.36 -3.87
N PHE A 64 19.29 -7.37 -3.16
CA PHE A 64 19.44 -8.72 -3.73
C PHE A 64 18.34 -9.70 -3.32
N SER A 65 17.52 -9.36 -2.32
CA SER A 65 16.51 -10.25 -1.77
C SER A 65 15.10 -9.81 -2.14
N SER A 66 14.38 -10.63 -2.92
CA SER A 66 12.94 -10.49 -3.20
C SER A 66 12.03 -10.69 -1.96
N HIS A 67 12.62 -10.85 -0.78
CA HIS A 67 11.97 -10.93 0.53
C HIS A 67 11.52 -9.55 1.01
N GLN A 68 10.56 -8.97 0.29
CA GLN A 68 9.96 -7.70 0.62
C GLN A 68 8.45 -7.73 0.41
N LEU A 69 7.74 -7.16 1.37
CA LEU A 69 6.30 -7.00 1.34
C LEU A 69 5.91 -5.63 1.89
N PHE A 70 4.72 -5.20 1.57
CA PHE A 70 4.21 -3.93 2.03
C PHE A 70 2.70 -3.98 2.23
N GLU A 71 2.19 -2.99 2.95
CA GLU A 71 0.76 -2.72 3.07
C GLU A 71 0.42 -1.30 2.62
N GLY A 72 -0.88 -1.08 2.42
CA GLY A 72 -1.40 0.24 2.08
C GLY A 72 -2.73 0.46 2.75
N MET A 73 -2.78 1.45 3.63
CA MET A 73 -4.01 1.91 4.26
C MET A 73 -4.00 3.43 4.36
N LYS A 74 -5.13 4.01 4.77
CA LYS A 74 -5.30 5.46 4.85
C LYS A 74 -5.90 5.84 6.19
N ALA A 75 -5.43 6.97 6.72
CA ALA A 75 -6.10 7.73 7.76
C ALA A 75 -6.86 8.90 7.12
N TYR A 76 -8.05 9.16 7.67
CA TYR A 76 -8.95 10.20 7.23
C TYR A 76 -9.33 11.08 8.42
N ARG A 77 -9.46 12.37 8.17
CA ARG A 77 -10.03 13.33 9.10
C ARG A 77 -11.52 13.45 8.78
N GLY A 78 -12.38 13.12 9.73
CA GLY A 78 -13.82 13.29 9.57
C GLY A 78 -14.25 14.75 9.75
N ASP A 79 -15.50 15.07 9.40
CA ASP A 79 -16.07 16.40 9.60
C ASP A 79 -16.15 16.80 11.08
N ASP A 80 -16.13 15.82 11.99
CA ASP A 80 -16.02 16.00 13.44
C ASP A 80 -14.57 16.19 13.93
N ASN A 81 -13.64 16.41 12.99
CA ASN A 81 -12.21 16.53 13.19
C ASN A 81 -11.53 15.28 13.79
N ARG A 82 -12.24 14.14 13.92
CA ARG A 82 -11.66 12.90 14.46
C ARG A 82 -10.96 12.10 13.35
N LEU A 83 -9.79 11.57 13.70
CA LEU A 83 -9.02 10.69 12.83
C LEU A 83 -9.58 9.27 12.83
N ARG A 84 -9.64 8.65 11.66
CA ARG A 84 -10.14 7.28 11.48
C ARG A 84 -9.27 6.50 10.50
N LEU A 85 -9.00 5.25 10.85
CA LEU A 85 -8.42 4.25 9.95
C LEU A 85 -9.54 3.41 9.34
N PHE A 86 -9.45 3.10 8.06
CA PHE A 86 -10.42 2.25 7.39
C PHE A 86 -10.04 0.76 7.48
N ARG A 87 -10.76 0.00 8.32
CA ARG A 87 -10.62 -1.46 8.50
C ARG A 87 -9.16 -1.95 8.65
N PRO A 88 -8.33 -1.32 9.50
CA PRO A 88 -6.88 -1.56 9.51
C PRO A 88 -6.48 -2.99 9.90
N MET A 89 -7.31 -3.70 10.69
CA MET A 89 -7.04 -5.11 11.02
C MET A 89 -7.05 -6.04 9.80
N LEU A 90 -7.77 -5.70 8.72
CA LEU A 90 -7.68 -6.47 7.48
C LEU A 90 -6.32 -6.28 6.79
N ASN A 91 -5.71 -5.09 6.89
CA ASN A 91 -4.35 -4.89 6.43
C ASN A 91 -3.37 -5.71 7.27
N MET A 92 -3.53 -5.75 8.60
CA MET A 92 -2.66 -6.54 9.48
C MET A 92 -2.74 -8.03 9.17
N ASN A 93 -3.96 -8.56 8.96
CA ASN A 93 -4.16 -9.96 8.59
C ASN A 93 -3.46 -10.29 7.25
N ARG A 94 -3.60 -9.41 6.25
CA ARG A 94 -2.95 -9.61 4.94
C ARG A 94 -1.42 -9.46 5.01
N MET A 95 -0.92 -8.54 5.84
CA MET A 95 0.52 -8.38 6.08
C MET A 95 1.11 -9.62 6.76
N ALA A 96 0.41 -10.19 7.74
CA ALA A 96 0.82 -11.42 8.41
C ALA A 96 0.86 -12.62 7.45
N ASN A 97 -0.16 -12.75 6.58
CA ASN A 97 -0.18 -13.78 5.53
C ASN A 97 0.98 -13.61 4.53
N SER A 98 1.21 -12.38 4.07
CA SER A 98 2.33 -12.07 3.18
C SER A 98 3.68 -12.35 3.84
N SER A 99 3.81 -12.04 5.15
CA SER A 99 5.04 -12.29 5.93
C SER A 99 5.33 -13.78 6.02
N LYS A 100 4.29 -14.59 6.29
CA LYS A 100 4.39 -16.05 6.29
C LYS A 100 4.85 -16.59 4.94
N ARG A 101 4.27 -16.12 3.83
CA ARG A 101 4.66 -16.52 2.46
C ARG A 101 6.09 -16.12 2.12
N ALA A 102 6.52 -14.94 2.57
CA ALA A 102 7.87 -14.42 2.40
C ALA A 102 8.89 -15.01 3.40
N CYS A 103 8.49 -15.92 4.29
CA CYS A 103 9.36 -16.48 5.33
C CYS A 103 10.00 -15.43 6.27
N LEU A 104 9.39 -14.25 6.37
CA LEU A 104 9.79 -13.21 7.32
C LEU A 104 9.29 -13.55 8.74
N PRO A 105 9.85 -12.93 9.79
CA PRO A 105 9.40 -13.14 11.15
C PRO A 105 7.91 -12.84 11.34
N ALA A 106 7.23 -13.63 12.18
CA ALA A 106 5.89 -13.29 12.63
C ALA A 106 5.94 -12.11 13.61
N PHE A 107 4.84 -11.35 13.69
CA PHE A 107 4.67 -10.24 14.62
C PHE A 107 3.23 -10.26 15.16
N ASP A 108 3.01 -9.60 16.30
CA ASP A 108 1.66 -9.39 16.81
C ASP A 108 0.96 -8.29 16.01
N GLN A 109 -0.17 -8.65 15.42
CA GLN A 109 -0.95 -7.77 14.55
C GLN A 109 -1.55 -6.58 15.30
N SER A 110 -1.97 -6.80 16.55
CA SER A 110 -2.59 -5.76 17.38
C SER A 110 -1.55 -4.76 17.85
N GLU A 111 -0.36 -5.23 18.22
CA GLU A 111 0.76 -4.38 18.64
C GLU A 111 1.27 -3.52 17.49
N LEU A 112 1.44 -4.08 16.29
CA LEU A 112 1.82 -3.29 15.13
C LEU A 112 0.77 -2.23 14.78
N LEU A 113 -0.52 -2.58 14.89
CA LEU A 113 -1.58 -1.61 14.68
C LEU A 113 -1.55 -0.49 15.72
N GLU A 114 -1.28 -0.81 16.98
CA GLU A 114 -1.13 0.18 18.04
C GLU A 114 0.07 1.10 17.77
N CYS A 115 1.21 0.56 17.34
CA CYS A 115 2.35 1.38 16.90
C CYS A 115 1.98 2.33 15.75
N ILE A 116 1.25 1.84 14.73
CA ILE A 116 0.77 2.67 13.62
C ILE A 116 -0.18 3.76 14.11
N ARG A 117 -1.09 3.42 15.03
CA ARG A 117 -2.04 4.37 15.62
C ARG A 117 -1.30 5.49 16.36
N ARG A 118 -0.31 5.16 17.18
CA ARG A 118 0.54 6.13 17.89
C ARG A 118 1.37 7.00 16.94
N LEU A 119 1.91 6.41 15.87
CA LEU A 119 2.63 7.15 14.84
C LEU A 119 1.73 8.19 14.15
N VAL A 120 0.51 7.81 13.77
CA VAL A 120 -0.47 8.72 13.16
C VAL A 120 -0.92 9.80 14.15
N GLU A 121 -1.00 9.49 15.44
CA GLU A 121 -1.32 10.46 16.49
C GLU A 121 -0.21 11.51 16.68
N ILE A 122 1.06 11.10 16.59
CA ILE A 122 2.20 12.02 16.63
C ILE A 122 2.19 12.96 15.41
N ASP A 123 1.90 12.42 14.24
CA ASP A 123 1.86 13.17 12.97
C ASP A 123 0.45 13.61 12.57
N GLU A 124 -0.46 13.83 13.54
CA GLU A 124 -1.87 14.08 13.24
C GLU A 124 -2.11 15.30 12.34
N GLU A 125 -1.30 16.35 12.48
CA GLU A 125 -1.35 17.56 11.66
C GLU A 125 -1.03 17.29 10.18
N TRP A 126 -0.33 16.19 9.87
CA TRP A 126 -0.12 15.77 8.49
C TRP A 126 -1.36 15.16 7.85
N VAL A 127 -2.37 14.76 8.64
CA VAL A 127 -3.63 14.28 8.09
C VAL A 127 -4.41 15.47 7.49
N PRO A 128 -4.63 15.49 6.17
CA PRO A 128 -5.18 16.66 5.49
C PRO A 128 -6.51 17.13 6.07
N HIS A 129 -6.67 18.45 6.19
CA HIS A 129 -7.94 19.11 6.47
C HIS A 129 -8.77 19.26 5.19
N SER A 130 -9.00 18.14 4.50
CA SER A 130 -9.74 18.10 3.25
C SER A 130 -10.49 16.78 3.11
N ASN A 131 -11.72 16.86 2.60
CA ASN A 131 -12.56 15.69 2.34
C ASN A 131 -12.13 14.92 1.08
N SER A 132 -11.22 15.49 0.27
CA SER A 132 -10.69 14.90 -0.96
C SER A 132 -9.26 14.36 -0.82
N ALA A 133 -8.68 14.40 0.37
CA ALA A 133 -7.32 13.96 0.63
C ALA A 133 -7.24 13.05 1.87
N SER A 134 -6.12 12.36 2.02
CA SER A 134 -5.91 11.38 3.09
C SER A 134 -4.44 11.29 3.46
N LEU A 135 -4.14 10.78 4.65
CA LEU A 135 -2.78 10.37 5.00
C LEU A 135 -2.62 8.89 4.64
N TYR A 136 -1.78 8.59 3.66
CA TYR A 136 -1.45 7.24 3.27
C TYR A 136 -0.37 6.66 4.19
N ILE A 137 -0.60 5.43 4.65
CA ILE A 137 0.23 4.70 5.59
C ILE A 137 0.80 3.48 4.88
N ARG A 138 2.12 3.35 4.89
CA ARG A 138 2.87 2.30 4.18
C ARG A 138 3.74 1.50 5.15
N PRO A 139 3.16 0.51 5.84
CA PRO A 139 3.96 -0.52 6.51
C PRO A 139 4.75 -1.30 5.46
N THR A 140 6.03 -1.53 5.73
CA THR A 140 6.95 -2.23 4.85
C THR A 140 7.80 -3.18 5.67
N PHE A 141 8.00 -4.39 5.16
CA PHE A 141 8.78 -5.42 5.84
C PHE A 141 9.73 -6.08 4.85
N ILE A 142 11.03 -6.01 5.16
CA ILE A 142 12.11 -6.44 4.28
C ILE A 142 13.09 -7.34 5.01
N SER A 143 13.69 -8.27 4.28
CA SER A 143 14.91 -8.95 4.73
C SER A 143 16.08 -7.97 4.76
N THR A 144 16.90 -8.08 5.81
CA THR A 144 18.19 -7.38 5.95
C THR A 144 19.34 -8.40 6.07
N GLU A 145 19.13 -9.62 5.55
CA GLU A 145 20.14 -10.68 5.54
C GLU A 145 21.42 -10.23 4.81
N PRO A 146 22.59 -10.28 5.46
CA PRO A 146 23.84 -9.82 4.86
C PRO A 146 24.42 -10.81 3.84
N SER A 147 23.93 -12.05 3.83
CA SER A 147 24.44 -13.11 2.94
C SER A 147 23.66 -13.19 1.62
N LEU A 148 24.37 -13.54 0.55
CA LEU A 148 23.81 -13.69 -0.81
C LEU A 148 23.06 -15.01 -1.03
N GLY A 149 23.08 -15.92 -0.05
CA GLY A 149 22.44 -17.22 -0.18
C GLY A 149 20.91 -17.11 -0.17
N VAL A 150 20.24 -17.84 -1.06
CA VAL A 150 18.77 -17.91 -1.08
C VAL A 150 18.29 -18.84 0.03
N LYS A 151 18.00 -18.27 1.19
CA LYS A 151 17.53 -18.96 2.39
C LYS A 151 16.54 -18.10 3.14
N LYS A 152 15.86 -18.70 4.12
CA LYS A 152 15.07 -17.94 5.10
C LYS A 152 15.95 -16.88 5.77
N PRO A 153 15.52 -15.60 5.81
CA PRO A 153 16.33 -14.54 6.39
C PRO A 153 16.47 -14.71 7.91
N SER A 154 17.66 -14.42 8.42
CA SER A 154 17.97 -14.37 9.85
C SER A 154 17.86 -12.95 10.44
N SER A 155 17.78 -11.94 9.58
CA SER A 155 17.63 -10.53 9.94
C SER A 155 16.57 -9.89 9.04
N ALA A 156 15.74 -9.02 9.62
CA ALA A 156 14.68 -8.31 8.90
C ALA A 156 14.39 -6.94 9.55
N LEU A 157 13.84 -6.02 8.77
CA LEU A 157 13.45 -4.68 9.19
C LEU A 157 11.98 -4.42 8.84
N LEU A 158 11.18 -4.11 9.86
CA LEU A 158 9.81 -3.63 9.69
C LEU A 158 9.79 -2.12 10.00
N TYR A 159 9.26 -1.33 9.07
CA TYR A 159 9.14 0.12 9.22
C TYR A 159 7.82 0.62 8.63
N VAL A 160 7.40 1.82 9.02
CA VAL A 160 6.18 2.47 8.53
C VAL A 160 6.53 3.88 8.09
N ILE A 161 6.10 4.25 6.87
CA ILE A 161 6.19 5.63 6.37
C ILE A 161 4.79 6.20 6.16
N LEU A 162 4.64 7.50 6.39
CA LEU A 162 3.42 8.27 6.16
C LEU A 162 3.64 9.21 4.98
N SER A 163 2.61 9.42 4.16
CA SER A 163 2.63 10.38 3.06
C SER A 163 1.25 10.96 2.85
N GLN A 164 1.14 12.27 2.66
CA GLN A 164 -0.10 12.87 2.18
C GLN A 164 -0.42 12.33 0.78
N ALA A 165 -1.69 12.00 0.55
CA ALA A 165 -2.20 11.53 -0.73
C ALA A 165 -3.45 12.34 -1.08
N GLY A 166 -3.36 13.09 -2.18
CA GLY A 166 -4.48 13.83 -2.75
C GLY A 166 -5.50 12.91 -3.45
N SER A 167 -6.48 13.53 -4.10
CA SER A 167 -7.43 12.80 -4.94
C SER A 167 -6.71 12.20 -6.14
N TYR A 168 -7.06 10.95 -6.47
CA TYR A 168 -6.60 10.29 -7.69
C TYR A 168 -7.41 10.72 -8.92
N PHE A 169 -8.62 11.25 -8.70
CA PHE A 169 -9.53 11.67 -9.76
C PHE A 169 -9.88 13.15 -9.52
N ASN A 170 -9.66 13.98 -10.54
CA ASN A 170 -10.27 15.31 -10.56
C ASN A 170 -11.80 15.13 -10.63
N ASN A 171 -12.57 16.14 -10.23
CA ASN A 171 -14.05 16.08 -10.09
C ASN A 171 -14.84 15.74 -11.37
N GLU A 172 -14.16 15.38 -12.46
CA GLU A 172 -14.74 14.81 -13.68
C GLU A 172 -14.28 13.35 -13.74
N ALA A 173 -15.22 12.42 -13.60
CA ALA A 173 -14.95 10.99 -13.66
C ALA A 173 -14.61 10.59 -15.10
N GLU A 174 -13.38 10.88 -15.54
CA GLU A 174 -12.83 10.32 -16.76
C GLU A 174 -12.68 8.81 -16.57
N ALA A 175 -13.39 8.05 -17.41
CA ALA A 175 -13.22 6.62 -17.45
C ALA A 175 -11.78 6.27 -17.83
N LEU A 176 -11.21 5.27 -17.14
CA LEU A 176 -9.89 4.76 -17.47
C LEU A 176 -9.98 3.83 -18.70
N SER A 177 -9.11 4.03 -19.69
CA SER A 177 -8.87 3.08 -20.76
C SER A 177 -7.89 2.00 -20.30
N LEU A 178 -8.22 0.75 -20.61
CA LEU A 178 -7.48 -0.42 -20.21
C LEU A 178 -6.89 -1.13 -21.43
N TRP A 179 -5.61 -1.53 -21.33
CA TRP A 179 -4.92 -2.29 -22.35
C TRP A 179 -4.86 -3.77 -21.97
N ALA A 180 -5.40 -4.63 -22.83
CA ALA A 180 -5.51 -6.07 -22.58
C ALA A 180 -4.65 -6.83 -23.59
N ASP A 181 -3.50 -7.34 -23.14
CA ASP A 181 -2.61 -8.16 -23.97
C ASP A 181 -2.30 -9.48 -23.24
N PRO A 182 -2.74 -10.64 -23.77
CA PRO A 182 -2.58 -11.93 -23.11
C PRO A 182 -1.12 -12.40 -23.04
N LYS A 183 -0.17 -11.73 -23.71
CA LYS A 183 1.26 -12.07 -23.61
C LYS A 183 1.82 -11.86 -22.20
N TYR A 184 1.18 -11.03 -21.38
CA TYR A 184 1.58 -10.80 -20.00
C TYR A 184 0.63 -11.46 -19.01
N THR A 185 1.21 -12.18 -18.06
CA THR A 185 0.50 -12.78 -16.94
C THR A 185 0.98 -12.17 -15.64
N ARG A 186 0.09 -11.52 -14.90
CA ARG A 186 0.41 -10.87 -13.61
C ARG A 186 0.68 -11.86 -12.48
N ALA A 187 -0.12 -12.92 -12.44
CA ALA A 187 -0.07 -13.94 -11.41
C ALA A 187 -0.58 -15.27 -11.95
N TRP A 188 -0.20 -16.37 -11.31
CA TRP A 188 -0.60 -17.72 -11.70
C TRP A 188 -0.89 -18.59 -10.48
N LYS A 189 -1.64 -19.68 -10.69
CA LYS A 189 -1.94 -20.65 -9.62
C LYS A 189 -0.66 -21.22 -9.02
N GLY A 190 -0.55 -21.21 -7.69
CA GLY A 190 0.65 -21.61 -6.97
C GLY A 190 1.72 -20.51 -6.83
N GLY A 191 1.54 -19.37 -7.51
CA GLY A 191 2.40 -18.19 -7.41
C GLY A 191 2.17 -17.36 -6.13
N THR A 192 2.49 -16.07 -6.17
CA THR A 192 2.42 -15.15 -5.03
C THR A 192 1.42 -14.00 -5.21
N GLY A 193 0.58 -14.04 -6.26
CA GLY A 193 -0.29 -12.92 -6.63
C GLY A 193 -1.34 -12.52 -5.57
N ASP A 194 -1.68 -13.45 -4.67
CA ASP A 194 -2.59 -13.23 -3.54
C ASP A 194 -1.91 -12.55 -2.34
N CYS A 195 -0.58 -12.39 -2.37
CA CYS A 195 0.21 -11.74 -1.33
C CYS A 195 0.70 -10.36 -1.81
N LYS A 196 0.83 -9.40 -0.89
CA LYS A 196 1.30 -8.04 -1.22
C LYS A 196 2.83 -7.94 -1.19
N MET A 197 3.46 -8.81 -1.98
CA MET A 197 4.91 -8.91 -2.11
C MET A 197 5.42 -7.99 -3.23
N GLY A 198 6.57 -7.35 -3.01
CA GLY A 198 7.15 -6.38 -3.97
C GLY A 198 7.43 -7.00 -5.35
N GLY A 199 7.81 -8.28 -5.39
CA GLY A 199 8.08 -9.00 -6.65
C GLY A 199 6.91 -9.03 -7.63
N ASN A 200 5.66 -8.99 -7.14
CA ASN A 200 4.47 -8.98 -8.00
C ASN A 200 4.27 -7.64 -8.75
N TYR A 201 4.93 -6.57 -8.32
CA TYR A 201 4.77 -5.23 -8.88
C TYR A 201 5.89 -4.87 -9.85
N GLY A 202 7.14 -5.27 -9.54
CA GLY A 202 8.27 -5.00 -10.43
C GLY A 202 8.08 -5.56 -11.84
N CYS A 203 7.61 -6.81 -11.94
CA CYS A 203 7.36 -7.48 -13.23
C CYS A 203 6.18 -6.87 -14.01
N ALA A 204 5.31 -6.09 -13.36
CA ALA A 204 4.14 -5.48 -13.99
C ALA A 204 4.46 -4.15 -14.71
N LEU A 205 5.58 -3.50 -14.38
CA LEU A 205 5.92 -2.17 -14.90
C LEU A 205 6.07 -2.13 -16.42
N PHE A 206 6.67 -3.16 -17.02
CA PHE A 206 6.89 -3.19 -18.46
C PHE A 206 5.57 -3.17 -19.24
N ALA A 207 4.61 -4.01 -18.85
CA ALA A 207 3.28 -4.02 -19.45
C ALA A 207 2.54 -2.69 -19.24
N GLN A 208 2.75 -2.02 -18.10
CA GLN A 208 2.19 -0.69 -17.85
C GLN A 208 2.77 0.38 -18.76
N TYR A 209 4.07 0.32 -19.10
CA TYR A 209 4.67 1.24 -20.08
C TYR A 209 4.15 0.97 -21.49
N GLU A 210 4.05 -0.30 -21.90
CA GLU A 210 3.44 -0.61 -23.20
C GLU A 210 1.99 -0.14 -23.28
N ALA A 211 1.19 -0.31 -22.21
CA ALA A 211 -0.17 0.21 -22.16
C ALA A 211 -0.22 1.73 -22.45
N VAL A 212 0.73 2.50 -21.90
CA VAL A 212 0.84 3.94 -22.16
C VAL A 212 1.20 4.22 -23.62
N ASP A 213 2.11 3.44 -24.22
CA ASP A 213 2.47 3.57 -25.64
C ASP A 213 1.27 3.29 -26.57
N TYR A 214 0.31 2.46 -26.14
CA TYR A 214 -0.96 2.22 -26.81
C TYR A 214 -2.08 3.22 -26.44
N GLY A 215 -1.78 4.26 -25.68
CA GLY A 215 -2.76 5.29 -25.28
C GLY A 215 -3.71 4.87 -24.17
N CYS A 216 -3.37 3.83 -23.41
CA CYS A 216 -4.15 3.35 -22.26
C CYS A 216 -3.53 3.78 -20.92
N GLN A 217 -4.38 4.02 -19.91
CA GLN A 217 -3.88 4.43 -18.59
C GLN A 217 -3.51 3.24 -17.70
N GLN A 218 -4.11 2.07 -17.89
CA GLN A 218 -3.87 0.88 -17.05
C GLN A 218 -3.88 -0.41 -17.87
N VAL A 219 -3.34 -1.48 -17.30
CA VAL A 219 -3.38 -2.84 -17.87
C VAL A 219 -4.63 -3.57 -17.38
N LEU A 220 -5.35 -4.24 -18.28
CA LEU A 220 -6.34 -5.27 -17.93
C LEU A 220 -5.63 -6.63 -17.93
N TRP A 221 -5.49 -7.24 -16.76
CA TRP A 221 -4.75 -8.48 -16.61
C TRP A 221 -5.61 -9.69 -17.02
N LEU A 222 -5.11 -10.42 -18.02
CA LEU A 222 -5.72 -11.64 -18.52
C LEU A 222 -4.97 -12.87 -17.97
N TYR A 223 -5.68 -13.99 -17.81
CA TYR A 223 -5.11 -15.25 -17.35
C TYR A 223 -5.72 -16.45 -18.07
N GLY A 224 -4.88 -17.46 -18.37
CA GLY A 224 -5.33 -18.72 -18.96
C GLY A 224 -5.59 -18.63 -20.47
N GLU A 225 -5.88 -19.79 -21.07
CA GLU A 225 -6.18 -19.92 -22.51
C GLU A 225 -7.50 -19.25 -22.90
N ASP A 226 -8.42 -19.14 -21.94
CA ASP A 226 -9.73 -18.50 -22.07
C ASP A 226 -9.71 -17.00 -21.72
N HIS A 227 -8.53 -16.44 -21.46
CA HIS A 227 -8.33 -15.01 -21.22
C HIS A 227 -9.22 -14.43 -20.10
N GLN A 228 -9.31 -15.14 -18.98
CA GLN A 228 -10.06 -14.68 -17.81
C GLN A 228 -9.57 -13.31 -17.35
N ILE A 229 -10.52 -12.38 -17.18
CA ILE A 229 -10.26 -11.06 -16.62
C ILE A 229 -9.99 -11.20 -15.13
N THR A 230 -8.83 -10.71 -14.67
CA THR A 230 -8.40 -10.85 -13.27
C THR A 230 -8.40 -9.52 -12.51
N GLU A 231 -7.62 -8.55 -12.95
CA GLU A 231 -7.40 -7.27 -12.27
C GLU A 231 -7.26 -6.12 -13.28
N ALA A 232 -7.48 -4.88 -12.83
CA ALA A 232 -7.23 -3.67 -13.60
C ALA A 232 -6.09 -2.87 -12.94
N GLY A 233 -4.89 -2.93 -13.51
CA GLY A 233 -3.70 -2.31 -12.94
C GLY A 233 -3.33 -2.95 -11.60
N THR A 234 -3.36 -2.16 -10.53
CA THR A 234 -3.20 -2.65 -9.14
C THR A 234 -4.51 -2.67 -8.36
N MET A 235 -5.64 -2.70 -9.07
CA MET A 235 -6.99 -2.67 -8.52
C MET A 235 -7.73 -3.96 -8.87
N ASN A 236 -8.67 -4.32 -8.01
CA ASN A 236 -9.64 -5.34 -8.37
C ASN A 236 -10.59 -4.82 -9.45
N ILE A 237 -11.12 -5.75 -10.25
CA ILE A 237 -12.15 -5.46 -11.23
C ILE A 237 -13.52 -5.94 -10.74
N PHE A 238 -14.55 -5.21 -11.13
CA PHE A 238 -15.96 -5.49 -10.87
C PHE A 238 -16.73 -5.26 -12.17
N LEU A 239 -17.59 -6.20 -12.54
CA LEU A 239 -18.44 -6.12 -13.72
C LEU A 239 -19.90 -6.08 -13.27
N HIS A 240 -20.63 -5.06 -13.72
CA HIS A 240 -22.07 -4.95 -13.53
C HIS A 240 -22.76 -5.17 -14.87
N TRP A 241 -23.44 -6.30 -15.00
CA TRP A 241 -24.15 -6.66 -16.23
C TRP A 241 -25.31 -7.61 -15.94
N ILE A 242 -26.18 -7.81 -16.94
CA ILE A 242 -27.18 -8.89 -16.91
C ILE A 242 -26.49 -10.13 -17.47
N ASN A 243 -26.49 -11.22 -16.69
CA ASN A 243 -25.89 -12.48 -17.13
C ASN A 243 -26.71 -13.09 -18.29
N GLU A 244 -26.10 -14.04 -19.02
CA GLU A 244 -26.76 -14.75 -20.13
C GLU A 244 -28.06 -15.47 -19.69
N ASP A 245 -28.15 -15.88 -18.43
CA ASP A 245 -29.33 -16.51 -17.83
C ASP A 245 -30.46 -15.51 -17.45
N GLY A 246 -30.31 -14.21 -17.76
CA GLY A 246 -31.31 -13.18 -17.48
C GLY A 246 -31.46 -12.80 -16.00
N GLY A 247 -30.61 -13.32 -15.12
CA GLY A 247 -30.49 -12.85 -13.74
C GLY A 247 -29.60 -11.62 -13.64
N ASP A 248 -29.92 -10.70 -12.72
CA ASP A 248 -29.01 -9.63 -12.33
C ASP A 248 -27.67 -10.25 -11.92
N GLY A 249 -26.62 -9.93 -12.69
CA GLY A 249 -25.36 -10.65 -12.66
C GLY A 249 -24.66 -10.49 -11.32
N ARG A 250 -24.38 -11.63 -10.66
CA ARG A 250 -23.55 -11.65 -9.46
C ARG A 250 -22.13 -11.21 -9.81
N TRP A 251 -21.56 -10.33 -9.00
CA TRP A 251 -20.22 -9.81 -9.16
C TRP A 251 -19.17 -10.92 -9.01
N GLY A 252 -18.37 -11.14 -10.07
CA GLY A 252 -17.13 -11.91 -9.97
C GLY A 252 -15.98 -10.99 -9.54
N CYS A 253 -15.23 -11.37 -8.51
CA CYS A 253 -14.03 -10.66 -8.08
C CYS A 253 -12.85 -11.64 -8.08
N ILE A 254 -11.77 -11.29 -8.78
CA ILE A 254 -10.50 -12.00 -8.70
C ILE A 254 -9.53 -11.08 -7.95
N ILE A 255 -8.98 -11.62 -6.85
CA ILE A 255 -8.21 -10.95 -5.78
C ILE A 255 -9.07 -10.12 -4.82
N VAL A 256 -8.79 -10.20 -3.52
CA VAL A 256 -9.59 -9.58 -2.45
C VAL A 256 -8.80 -8.44 -1.79
N PHE A 257 -8.90 -7.23 -2.34
CA PHE A 257 -8.52 -6.01 -1.61
C PHE A 257 -9.60 -5.62 -0.59
N ILE A 258 -9.22 -4.83 0.41
CA ILE A 258 -10.10 -4.45 1.53
C ILE A 258 -11.32 -3.70 1.03
N LEU A 259 -11.15 -2.87 0.00
CA LEU A 259 -12.26 -2.16 -0.64
C LEU A 259 -13.21 -3.13 -1.35
N ALA A 260 -12.68 -4.16 -2.01
CA ALA A 260 -13.52 -5.16 -2.68
C ALA A 260 -14.35 -5.99 -1.69
N MET A 261 -13.78 -6.36 -0.54
CA MET A 261 -14.57 -6.99 0.53
C MET A 261 -15.67 -6.07 1.03
N GLN A 262 -15.42 -4.76 1.13
CA GLN A 262 -16.43 -3.81 1.58
C GLN A 262 -17.58 -3.69 0.57
N LEU A 263 -17.27 -3.59 -0.72
CA LEU A 263 -18.29 -3.48 -1.77
C LEU A 263 -19.18 -4.72 -1.82
N LEU A 264 -18.60 -5.93 -1.73
CA LEU A 264 -19.36 -7.18 -1.64
C LEU A 264 -20.26 -7.24 -0.40
N VAL A 265 -19.80 -6.74 0.76
CA VAL A 265 -20.63 -6.67 1.97
C VAL A 265 -21.77 -5.65 1.81
N ILE A 266 -21.50 -4.47 1.23
CA ILE A 266 -22.53 -3.46 0.97
C ILE A 266 -23.58 -4.01 0.02
N GLU A 267 -23.16 -4.65 -1.07
CA GLU A 267 -24.06 -5.27 -2.03
C GLU A 267 -24.92 -6.36 -1.39
N HIS A 268 -24.32 -7.26 -0.60
CA HIS A 268 -25.09 -8.28 0.10
C HIS A 268 -26.16 -7.67 1.02
N VAL A 269 -25.81 -6.62 1.77
CA VAL A 269 -26.76 -5.89 2.62
C VAL A 269 -27.83 -5.17 1.80
N LEU A 270 -27.49 -4.60 0.65
CA LEU A 270 -28.45 -3.92 -0.23
C LEU A 270 -29.40 -4.90 -0.93
N ASN A 271 -28.88 -6.06 -1.38
CA ASN A 271 -29.69 -7.14 -1.94
C ASN A 271 -30.60 -7.76 -0.88
N GLU A 272 -30.14 -7.91 0.36
CA GLU A 272 -30.99 -8.31 1.49
C GLU A 272 -32.05 -7.26 1.83
N LYS A 273 -31.74 -5.96 1.70
CA LYS A 273 -32.73 -4.89 1.86
C LYS A 273 -33.77 -4.88 0.74
N HIS A 274 -33.38 -5.13 -0.51
CA HIS A 274 -34.35 -5.31 -1.60
C HIS A 274 -35.23 -6.55 -1.39
N LEU A 275 -34.70 -7.63 -0.82
CA LEU A 275 -35.51 -8.77 -0.36
C LEU A 275 -36.48 -8.34 0.76
N PHE A 276 -36.05 -7.52 1.73
CA PHE A 276 -36.91 -7.01 2.80
C PHE A 276 -38.00 -6.06 2.30
N GLU A 277 -37.69 -5.16 1.35
CA GLU A 277 -38.68 -4.29 0.68
C GLU A 277 -39.69 -5.09 -0.15
N HIS A 278 -39.26 -6.22 -0.73
CA HIS A 278 -40.16 -7.13 -1.42
C HIS A 278 -41.08 -7.88 -0.44
N PHE A 279 -40.64 -8.16 0.79
CA PHE A 279 -41.48 -8.75 1.84
C PHE A 279 -42.43 -7.74 2.49
N THR A 280 -42.07 -6.46 2.61
CA THR A 280 -42.97 -5.43 3.16
C THR A 280 -44.09 -5.00 2.20
N ASN A 281 -43.90 -5.16 0.89
CA ASN A 281 -44.93 -4.89 -0.13
C ASN A 281 -45.87 -6.10 -0.41
N VAL A 282 -45.71 -7.22 0.30
CA VAL A 282 -46.63 -8.39 0.24
C VAL A 282 -47.56 -8.42 1.47
N THR A 283 -47.44 -7.45 2.38
CA THR A 283 -48.41 -7.21 3.47
C THR A 283 -48.88 -5.76 3.47
N SER A 284 -49.66 -5.39 2.45
CA SER A 284 -50.61 -4.28 2.47
C SER A 284 -51.74 -4.56 1.50
#